data_AF-A0A7J4MUM5-F1
#
_entry.id   AF-A0A7J4MUM5-F1
#
_cell.length_a   1.000
_cell.length_b   1.000
_cell.length_c   1.000
_cell.angle_alpha   90.00
_cell.angle_beta   90.00
_cell.angle_gamma   90.00
#
_symmetry.space_group_name_H-M   'P 1'
#
loop_
_entity.id
_entity.type
_entity.pdbx_description
1 polymer ?
#
loop_
_entity_poly.entity_id
_entity_poly.type
_entity_poly.pdbx_seq_one_letter_code
_entity_poly.pdbx_strand_id
1 'polypeptide(L)'
;RRGDLGRSPEVDRSIHEGELLTSMIKDKYRVRHYHILIEEAVADGCNVIIAPDGITGNLIFRSLVLVGTARSYGAVALGFDGIFVDTSRSQTAEGYLRALKFAHWLARGWNEDN
;
A
#
# COMPACT_ATOMS: atom_id res chain seq x y z
N ARG A 1 11.78 -10.02 9.93
CA ARG A 1 12.30 -9.61 11.25
C ARG A 1 13.80 -9.37 11.17
N ARG A 2 14.42 -8.65 12.11
CA ARG A 2 15.88 -8.37 12.09
C ARG A 2 16.76 -9.63 11.98
N GLY A 3 16.30 -10.75 12.53
CA GLY A 3 16.96 -12.06 12.38
C GLY A 3 16.92 -12.68 10.98
N ASP A 4 16.32 -12.01 9.99
CA ASP A 4 16.35 -12.43 8.58
C ASP A 4 17.54 -11.83 7.81
N LEU A 5 18.33 -10.94 8.44
CA LEU A 5 19.59 -10.46 7.88
C LEU A 5 20.56 -11.63 7.64
N GLY A 6 21.23 -11.62 6.49
CA GLY A 6 22.13 -12.65 6.01
C GLY A 6 21.43 -13.82 5.30
N ARG A 7 20.10 -13.81 5.15
CA ARG A 7 19.38 -14.86 4.41
C ARG A 7 19.59 -14.78 2.90
N SER A 8 19.57 -13.56 2.36
CA SER A 8 19.92 -13.29 0.97
C SER A 8 20.26 -11.81 0.78
N PRO A 9 21.04 -11.46 -0.25
CA PRO A 9 21.34 -10.06 -0.57
C PRO A 9 20.08 -9.20 -0.78
N GLU A 10 19.02 -9.78 -1.34
CA GLU A 10 17.74 -9.09 -1.58
C GLU A 10 16.99 -8.82 -0.28
N VAL A 11 16.95 -9.79 0.63
CA VAL A 11 16.34 -9.61 1.96
C VAL A 11 17.10 -8.53 2.73
N ASP A 12 18.43 -8.59 2.72
CA ASP A 12 19.27 -7.61 3.38
C ASP A 12 19.02 -6.22 2.82
N ARG A 13 19.03 -6.06 1.49
CA ARG A 13 18.72 -4.79 0.83
C ARG A 13 17.36 -4.25 1.25
N SER A 14 16.32 -5.09 1.20
CA SER A 14 14.96 -4.66 1.56
C SER A 14 14.83 -4.18 3.01
N ILE A 15 15.56 -4.81 3.94
CA ILE A 15 15.60 -4.41 5.35
C ILE A 15 16.30 -3.05 5.51
N HIS A 16 17.48 -2.89 4.89
CA HIS A 16 18.23 -1.64 4.99
C HIS A 16 17.48 -0.47 4.34
N GLU A 17 16.87 -0.67 3.17
CA GLU A 17 16.06 0.34 2.48
C GLU A 17 14.83 0.73 3.33
N GLY A 18 14.15 -0.23 3.95
CA GLY A 18 13.01 0.02 4.83
C GLY A 18 13.39 0.79 6.11
N GLU A 19 14.53 0.46 6.73
CA GLU A 19 15.07 1.19 7.88
C GLU A 19 15.49 2.62 7.49
N LEU A 20 16.16 2.79 6.35
CA LEU A 20 16.55 4.10 5.82
C LEU A 20 15.32 4.97 5.55
N LEU A 21 14.33 4.45 4.81
CA LEU A 21 13.09 5.19 4.52
C LEU A 21 12.40 5.62 5.80
N THR A 22 12.26 4.72 6.77
CA THR A 22 11.66 5.03 8.09
C THR A 22 12.42 6.16 8.77
N SER A 23 13.76 6.12 8.75
CA SER A 23 14.58 7.17 9.36
C SER A 23 14.40 8.55 8.71
N MET A 24 14.13 8.60 7.41
CA MET A 24 13.96 9.84 6.65
C MET A 24 12.61 10.53 6.89
N ILE A 25 11.56 9.77 7.21
CA ILE A 25 10.18 10.31 7.27
C ILE A 25 9.54 10.27 8.66
N LYS A 26 10.20 9.65 9.66
CA LYS A 26 9.69 9.52 11.04
C LYS A 26 9.36 10.86 11.72
N ASP A 27 10.02 11.94 11.34
CA ASP A 27 9.78 13.27 11.93
C ASP A 27 8.51 13.93 11.36
N LYS A 28 7.99 13.42 10.23
CA LYS A 28 6.79 13.94 9.55
C LYS A 28 5.58 13.01 9.70
N TYR A 29 5.80 11.70 9.79
CA TYR A 29 4.72 10.70 9.83
C TYR A 29 4.96 9.66 10.92
N ARG A 30 3.89 9.13 11.50
CA ARG A 30 3.94 7.97 12.41
C ARG A 30 4.24 6.71 11.60
N VAL A 31 5.51 6.44 11.35
CA VAL A 31 6.01 5.31 10.57
C VAL A 31 6.79 4.32 11.45
N ARG A 32 6.71 3.03 11.09
CA ARG A 32 7.48 1.97 11.71
C ARG A 32 7.83 0.94 10.64
N HIS A 33 9.06 0.41 10.71
CA HIS A 33 9.48 -0.71 9.88
C HIS A 33 9.07 -2.03 10.55
N TYR A 34 8.10 -2.74 9.94
CA TYR A 34 7.60 -4.02 10.45
C TYR A 34 8.30 -5.24 9.82
N HIS A 35 9.31 -5.02 8.98
CA HIS A 35 9.88 -6.05 8.12
C HIS A 35 8.78 -6.76 7.30
N ILE A 36 8.61 -8.08 7.45
CA ILE A 36 7.60 -8.90 6.77
C ILE A 36 6.29 -9.04 7.56
N LEU A 37 6.23 -8.53 8.79
CA LEU A 37 5.13 -8.79 9.74
C LEU A 37 3.94 -7.87 9.47
N ILE A 38 3.20 -8.17 8.39
CA ILE A 38 2.00 -7.42 7.99
C ILE A 38 0.92 -7.48 9.08
N GLU A 39 0.80 -8.62 9.75
CA GLU A 39 -0.15 -8.83 10.85
C GLU A 39 0.09 -7.89 12.03
N GLU A 40 1.35 -7.58 12.35
CA GLU A 40 1.69 -6.62 13.40
C GLU A 40 1.35 -5.19 12.96
N ALA A 41 1.65 -4.83 11.70
CA ALA A 41 1.29 -3.52 11.16
C ALA A 41 -0.24 -3.29 11.20
N VAL A 42 -1.02 -4.32 10.88
CA VAL A 42 -2.49 -4.26 10.96
C VAL A 42 -2.95 -4.16 12.43
N ALA A 43 -2.38 -4.95 13.34
CA ALA A 43 -2.72 -4.90 14.77
C ALA A 43 -2.41 -3.54 15.41
N ASP A 44 -1.32 -2.88 15.00
CA ASP A 44 -0.93 -1.54 15.43
C ASP A 44 -1.76 -0.41 14.75
N GLY A 45 -2.71 -0.77 13.90
CA GLY A 45 -3.63 0.17 13.24
C GLY A 45 -2.97 1.02 12.16
N CYS A 46 -1.94 0.50 11.49
CA CYS A 46 -1.37 1.16 10.32
C CYS A 46 -2.41 1.25 9.19
N ASN A 47 -2.50 2.43 8.57
CA ASN A 47 -3.42 2.72 7.46
C ASN A 47 -2.75 2.68 6.08
N VAL A 48 -1.42 2.61 6.02
CA VAL A 48 -0.62 2.52 4.80
C VAL A 48 0.51 1.52 5.03
N ILE A 49 0.69 0.60 4.08
CA ILE A 49 1.82 -0.33 4.03
C ILE A 49 2.61 -0.03 2.75
N ILE A 50 3.90 0.19 2.89
CA ILE A 50 4.81 0.38 1.76
C ILE A 50 5.53 -0.95 1.53
N ALA A 51 5.25 -1.60 0.40
CA ALA A 51 5.95 -2.81 -0.01
C ALA A 51 7.39 -2.46 -0.48
N PRO A 52 8.37 -3.37 -0.31
CA PRO A 52 9.75 -3.12 -0.73
C PRO A 52 9.90 -3.00 -2.25
N ASP A 53 9.01 -3.63 -3.02
CA ASP A 53 9.01 -3.60 -4.47
C ASP A 53 7.61 -3.91 -5.04
N GLY A 54 7.46 -3.72 -6.35
CA GLY A 54 6.18 -3.92 -7.05
C GLY A 54 5.73 -5.39 -7.14
N ILE A 55 6.66 -6.36 -7.16
CA ILE A 55 6.32 -7.78 -7.17
C ILE A 55 5.71 -8.15 -5.81
N THR A 56 6.40 -7.80 -4.72
CA THR A 56 5.94 -8.02 -3.35
C THR A 56 4.60 -7.33 -3.09
N GLY A 57 4.44 -6.07 -3.50
CA GLY A 57 3.18 -5.34 -3.39
C GLY A 57 2.02 -6.02 -4.14
N ASN A 58 2.27 -6.49 -5.36
CA ASN A 58 1.27 -7.23 -6.14
C ASN A 58 0.93 -8.60 -5.52
N LEU A 59 1.91 -9.31 -4.93
CA LEU A 59 1.65 -10.55 -4.20
C LEU A 59 0.76 -10.32 -2.97
N ILE A 60 1.02 -9.27 -2.20
CA ILE A 60 0.17 -8.86 -1.07
C ILE A 60 -1.26 -8.56 -1.57
N PHE A 61 -1.39 -7.71 -2.60
CA PHE A 61 -2.68 -7.37 -3.19
C PHE A 61 -3.47 -8.61 -3.64
N ARG A 62 -2.82 -9.49 -4.43
CA ARG A 62 -3.48 -10.70 -4.96
C ARG A 62 -3.92 -11.63 -3.84
N SER A 63 -3.06 -11.82 -2.85
CA SER A 63 -3.34 -12.68 -1.70
C SER A 63 -4.54 -12.16 -0.90
N LEU A 64 -4.61 -10.85 -0.64
CA LEU A 64 -5.69 -10.26 0.14
C LEU A 64 -7.00 -10.12 -0.64
N VAL A 65 -6.95 -9.65 -1.88
CA VAL A 65 -8.13 -9.23 -2.66
C VAL A 65 -8.64 -10.30 -3.61
N LEU A 66 -7.76 -11.05 -4.28
CA LEU A 66 -8.17 -12.02 -5.30
C LEU A 66 -8.37 -13.42 -4.74
N VAL A 67 -7.58 -13.80 -3.72
CA VAL A 67 -7.67 -15.09 -3.05
C VAL A 67 -8.38 -14.95 -1.70
N GLY A 68 -8.06 -13.89 -0.94
CA GLY A 68 -8.67 -13.57 0.33
C GLY A 68 -10.02 -12.85 0.20
N THR A 69 -10.49 -12.32 1.32
CA THR A 69 -11.81 -11.66 1.44
C THR A 69 -11.71 -10.13 1.48
N ALA A 70 -10.52 -9.57 1.27
CA ALA A 70 -10.35 -8.12 1.30
C ALA A 70 -11.03 -7.46 0.10
N ARG A 71 -11.56 -6.26 0.33
CA ARG A 71 -12.26 -5.49 -0.70
C ARG A 71 -11.31 -4.47 -1.30
N SER A 72 -11.16 -4.48 -2.62
CA SER A 72 -10.49 -3.40 -3.34
C SER A 72 -11.46 -2.26 -3.65
N TYR A 73 -10.94 -1.04 -3.55
CA TYR A 73 -11.58 0.22 -3.93
C TYR A 73 -10.87 0.88 -5.14
N GLY A 74 -10.02 0.14 -5.84
CA GLY A 74 -9.16 0.68 -6.90
C GLY A 74 -7.84 1.24 -6.38
N ALA A 75 -6.90 1.43 -7.29
CA ALA A 75 -5.56 1.96 -7.01
C ALA A 75 -5.48 3.41 -7.51
N VAL A 76 -5.13 4.34 -6.63
CA VAL A 76 -4.88 5.72 -7.03
C VAL A 76 -3.50 5.80 -7.66
N ALA A 77 -3.43 6.22 -8.92
CA ALA A 77 -2.15 6.56 -9.53
C ALA A 77 -1.82 8.03 -9.18
N LEU A 78 -0.55 8.28 -8.86
CA LEU A 78 -0.05 9.59 -8.46
C LEU A 78 0.98 10.09 -9.48
N GLY A 79 1.21 11.41 -9.53
CA GLY A 79 2.25 12.02 -10.36
C GLY A 79 1.79 12.66 -11.67
N PHE A 80 0.49 12.94 -11.82
CA PHE A 80 -0.08 13.70 -12.93
C PHE A 80 -1.24 14.56 -12.40
N ASP A 81 -1.66 15.55 -13.20
CA ASP A 81 -2.77 16.43 -12.85
C ASP A 81 -4.11 15.69 -12.96
N GLY A 82 -4.85 15.65 -11.85
CA GLY A 82 -6.17 15.02 -11.75
C GLY A 82 -6.17 13.71 -10.97
N ILE A 83 -7.33 13.07 -10.91
CA ILE A 83 -7.56 11.84 -10.15
C ILE A 83 -7.73 10.68 -11.11
N PHE A 84 -6.83 9.69 -11.01
CA PHE A 84 -6.94 8.45 -11.75
C PHE A 84 -7.02 7.27 -10.77
N VAL A 85 -8.09 6.48 -10.91
CA VAL A 85 -8.29 5.26 -10.14
C VAL A 85 -8.27 4.08 -11.10
N ASP A 86 -7.20 3.29 -11.03
CA ASP A 86 -7.04 2.05 -11.80
C ASP A 86 -7.78 0.90 -11.12
N THR A 87 -8.36 0.01 -11.93
CA THR A 87 -9.12 -1.14 -11.43
C THR A 87 -8.77 -2.40 -12.20
N SER A 88 -8.78 -3.54 -11.50
CA SER A 88 -8.59 -4.82 -12.16
C SER A 88 -9.78 -5.14 -13.06
N ARG A 89 -9.50 -5.56 -14.30
CA ARG A 89 -10.48 -6.06 -15.28
C ARG A 89 -11.34 -7.21 -14.73
N SER A 90 -10.83 -7.97 -13.77
CA SER A 90 -11.52 -9.10 -13.14
C SER A 90 -12.43 -8.67 -11.99
N GLN A 91 -12.74 -7.37 -11.83
CA GLN A 91 -13.64 -6.92 -10.78
C GLN A 91 -15.11 -7.17 -11.09
N THR A 92 -15.88 -7.28 -10.01
CA THR A 92 -17.34 -7.35 -10.06
C THR A 92 -17.94 -5.96 -10.26
N ALA A 93 -19.22 -5.89 -10.64
CA ALA A 93 -19.96 -4.62 -10.71
C ALA A 93 -19.88 -3.82 -9.39
N GLU A 94 -19.96 -4.48 -8.25
CA GLU A 94 -19.78 -3.84 -6.94
C GLU A 94 -18.36 -3.32 -6.72
N GLY A 95 -17.34 -4.03 -7.24
CA GLY A 95 -15.95 -3.56 -7.22
C GLY A 95 -15.76 -2.28 -8.01
N TYR A 96 -16.31 -2.21 -9.21
CA TYR A 96 -16.31 -0.98 -10.01
C TYR A 96 -17.06 0.16 -9.31
N LEU A 97 -18.22 -0.11 -8.70
CA LEU A 97 -18.95 0.89 -7.94
C LEU A 97 -18.15 1.45 -6.75
N ARG A 98 -17.41 0.59 -6.03
CA ARG A 98 -16.51 1.05 -4.95
C ARG A 98 -15.42 1.98 -5.48
N ALA A 99 -14.81 1.64 -6.62
CA ALA A 99 -13.78 2.48 -7.22
C ALA A 99 -14.32 3.84 -7.68
N LEU A 100 -15.50 3.87 -8.30
CA LEU A 100 -16.16 5.13 -8.67
C LEU A 100 -16.50 5.99 -7.45
N LYS A 101 -17.02 5.38 -6.38
CA LYS A 101 -17.29 6.09 -5.12
C LYS A 101 -16.02 6.67 -4.51
N PHE A 102 -14.92 5.92 -4.57
CA PHE A 102 -13.64 6.39 -4.06
C PHE A 102 -13.07 7.54 -4.89
N ALA A 103 -13.11 7.43 -6.23
CA ALA A 103 -12.72 8.52 -7.13
C ALA A 103 -13.54 9.79 -6.89
N HIS A 104 -14.87 9.66 -6.72
CA HIS A 104 -15.74 10.79 -6.39
C HIS A 104 -15.38 11.42 -5.04
N TRP A 105 -15.12 10.62 -4.01
CA TRP A 105 -14.70 11.11 -2.69
C TRP A 105 -13.38 11.89 -2.77
N LEU A 106 -12.38 11.36 -3.49
CA LEU A 106 -11.12 12.06 -3.73
C LEU A 106 -11.34 13.38 -4.46
N ALA A 107 -12.22 13.42 -5.47
CA ALA A 107 -12.49 14.63 -6.26
C ALA A 107 -13.15 15.73 -5.43
N ARG A 108 -13.99 15.35 -4.46
CA ARG A 108 -14.59 16.33 -3.55
C ARG A 108 -13.56 16.93 -2.61
N GLY A 109 -12.72 16.10 -1.97
CA GLY A 109 -11.65 16.59 -1.10
C GLY A 109 -10.62 17.45 -1.84
N TRP A 110 -10.27 17.05 -3.08
CA TRP A 110 -9.34 17.81 -3.91
C TRP A 110 -9.82 19.24 -4.22
N ASN A 111 -11.12 19.45 -4.36
CA ASN A 111 -11.69 20.79 -4.62
C ASN A 111 -11.84 21.65 -3.35
N GLU A 112 -11.68 21.07 -2.15
CA GLU A 112 -11.72 21.82 -0.89
C GLU A 112 -10.32 22.34 -0.50
N ASP A 113 -9.26 21.67 -0.97
CA ASP A 113 -7.86 22.01 -0.69
C ASP A 113 -7.16 22.86 -1.79
N ASN A 114 -7.80 23.08 -2.95
CA ASN A 114 -7.32 23.91 -4.07
C ASN A 114 -8.28 25.08 -4.35
#